data_AF-A0A7X6QXX0-F1
#
_entry.id   AF-A0A7X6QXX0-F1
#
_cell.length_a   1.000
_cell.length_b   1.000
_cell.length_c   1.000
_cell.angle_alpha   90.00
_cell.angle_beta   90.00
_cell.angle_gamma   90.00
#
_symmetry.space_group_name_H-M   'P 1'
#
loop_
_entity.id
_entity.type
_entity.pdbx_description
1 polymer ?
#
loop_
_entity_poly.entity_id
_entity_poly.type
_entity_poly.pdbx_seq_one_letter_code
_entity_poly.pdbx_strand_id
1 'polypeptide(L)'
;METVAEVAARTGLSDRRVRALIADGALPATKIGTRYVVDELDVDAFLRHTRPPHTRAMAPRIAWAVAALLDGASPTWLRSDELSRLRSRLSRTSLPVVWRTWARHLAMEQLSLRGSADQVEAVLADASTVRSGRSATTLVTDPLVGAPGAVVWTRSAEEAERLRRTLGLLRSAAGNVTINVPPPIGLTGLGADGVNAFRLVVARDLLDEDEPRARSAGEALLHSVAGDAARLLS
;
A
#
# COMPACT_ATOMS: atom_id res chain seq x y z
N MET A 1 18.67 16.31 21.17
CA MET A 1 19.91 16.45 20.38
C MET A 1 20.35 15.07 19.93
N GLU A 2 20.32 14.82 18.63
CA GLU A 2 20.63 13.52 18.01
C GLU A 2 21.85 13.62 17.10
N THR A 3 22.63 12.54 17.05
CA THR A 3 23.72 12.36 16.10
C THR A 3 23.19 12.05 14.70
N VAL A 4 24.03 12.22 13.68
CA VAL A 4 23.72 11.86 12.28
C VAL A 4 23.19 10.42 12.14
N ALA A 5 23.73 9.47 12.91
CA ALA A 5 23.31 8.07 12.84
C ALA A 5 21.91 7.85 13.45
N GLU A 6 21.60 8.53 14.56
CA GLU A 6 20.27 8.48 15.18
C GLU A 6 19.22 9.14 14.28
N VAL A 7 19.55 10.29 13.68
CA VAL A 7 18.69 10.95 12.69
C VAL A 7 18.49 10.08 11.46
N ALA A 8 19.54 9.39 10.96
CA ALA A 8 19.45 8.47 9.84
C ALA A 8 18.47 7.31 10.15
N ALA A 9 18.60 6.70 11.33
CA ALA A 9 17.70 5.65 11.79
C ALA A 9 16.24 6.14 11.90
N ARG A 10 16.02 7.31 12.52
CA ARG A 10 14.69 7.88 12.72
C ARG A 10 14.02 8.35 11.42
N THR A 11 14.78 8.92 10.50
CA THR A 11 14.26 9.42 9.22
C THR A 11 14.20 8.37 8.11
N GLY A 12 14.82 7.20 8.31
CA GLY A 12 14.99 6.17 7.29
C GLY A 12 15.93 6.58 6.15
N LEU A 13 16.75 7.61 6.35
CA LEU A 13 17.74 8.08 5.38
C LEU A 13 19.12 7.47 5.66
N SER A 14 20.00 7.38 4.66
CA SER A 14 21.41 7.03 4.90
C SER A 14 22.15 8.19 5.59
N ASP A 15 23.16 7.89 6.42
CA ASP A 15 24.09 8.88 7.00
C ASP A 15 24.63 9.90 5.99
N ARG A 16 25.00 9.44 4.78
CA ARG A 16 25.50 10.30 3.70
C ARG A 16 24.44 11.33 3.29
N ARG A 17 23.17 10.94 3.21
CA ARG A 17 22.07 11.82 2.85
C ARG A 17 21.77 12.82 3.96
N VAL A 18 21.80 12.39 5.22
CA VAL A 18 21.67 13.29 6.38
C VAL A 18 22.79 14.34 6.37
N ARG A 19 24.05 13.93 6.15
CA ARG A 19 25.18 14.88 6.02
C ARG A 19 25.02 15.85 4.84
N ALA A 20 24.52 15.39 3.70
CA ALA A 20 24.23 16.26 2.56
C ALA A 20 23.14 17.30 2.89
N LEU A 21 22.07 16.90 3.57
CA LEU A 21 21.01 17.82 3.99
C LEU A 21 21.51 18.88 4.97
N ILE A 22 22.42 18.50 5.87
CA ILE A 22 23.10 19.45 6.77
C ILE A 22 23.97 20.42 5.97
N ALA A 23 24.77 19.91 5.03
CA ALA A 23 25.65 20.72 4.20
C ALA A 23 24.89 21.71 3.30
N ASP A 24 23.75 21.29 2.77
CA ASP A 24 22.88 22.11 1.92
C ASP A 24 21.97 23.07 2.73
N GLY A 25 22.08 23.06 4.08
CA GLY A 25 21.30 23.92 4.98
C GLY A 25 19.83 23.51 5.14
N ALA A 26 19.42 22.38 4.57
CA ALA A 26 18.05 21.87 4.61
C ALA A 26 17.68 21.16 5.93
N LEU A 27 18.67 20.78 6.74
CA LEU A 27 18.50 20.28 8.09
C LEU A 27 19.44 21.07 9.03
N PRO A 28 18.91 21.94 9.90
CA PRO A 28 19.72 22.69 10.85
C PRO A 28 20.52 21.75 11.75
N ALA A 29 21.83 21.97 11.88
CA ALA A 29 22.67 21.16 12.75
C ALA A 29 23.77 22.00 13.39
N THR A 30 24.14 21.64 14.61
CA THR A 30 25.25 22.23 15.35
C THR A 30 26.46 21.29 15.30
N LYS A 31 27.63 21.84 14.99
CA LYS A 31 28.88 21.08 15.02
C LYS A 31 29.48 21.15 16.43
N ILE A 32 29.58 20.01 17.10
CA ILE A 32 30.25 19.88 18.41
C ILE A 32 31.49 19.03 18.21
N GLY A 33 32.66 19.68 18.25
CA GLY A 33 33.95 19.06 17.93
C GLY A 33 33.97 18.56 16.47
N THR A 34 34.12 17.24 16.29
CA THR A 34 34.16 16.58 14.97
C THR A 34 32.81 16.03 14.52
N ARG A 35 31.75 16.14 15.32
CA ARG A 35 30.44 15.54 15.04
C ARG A 35 29.38 16.61 14.83
N TYR A 36 28.42 16.31 13.95
CA TYR A 36 27.18 17.06 13.83
C TYR A 36 26.13 16.47 14.77
N VAL A 37 25.43 17.34 15.48
CA VAL A 37 24.23 17.04 16.24
C VAL A 37 23.08 17.91 15.77
N VAL A 38 21.89 17.33 15.72
CA VAL A 38 20.66 17.94 15.22
C VAL A 38 19.69 18.04 16.39
N ASP A 39 18.99 19.17 16.51
CA ASP A 39 17.95 19.27 17.53
C ASP A 39 16.76 18.36 17.18
N GLU A 40 16.16 17.75 18.18
CA GLU A 40 15.05 16.82 17.97
C GLU A 40 13.83 17.52 17.36
N LEU A 41 13.61 18.79 17.73
CA LEU A 41 12.56 19.66 17.18
C LEU A 41 12.80 20.00 15.70
N ASP A 42 14.07 20.12 15.29
CA ASP A 42 14.45 20.38 13.91
C ASP A 42 14.30 19.12 13.05
N VAL A 43 14.63 17.94 13.60
CA VAL A 43 14.34 16.66 12.92
C VAL A 43 12.82 16.48 12.76
N ASP A 44 12.05 16.83 13.80
CA ASP A 44 10.59 16.78 13.75
C ASP A 44 10.02 17.77 12.73
N ALA A 45 10.53 19.01 12.71
CA ALA A 45 10.16 20.00 11.72
C ALA A 45 10.55 19.55 10.30
N PHE A 46 11.73 18.96 10.13
CA PHE A 46 12.20 18.39 8.88
C PHE A 46 11.31 17.23 8.42
N LEU A 47 10.90 16.32 9.30
CA LEU A 47 9.96 15.24 8.98
C LEU A 47 8.58 15.78 8.56
N ARG A 48 8.16 16.92 9.13
CA ARG A 48 6.92 17.62 8.74
C ARG A 48 7.03 18.30 7.38
N HIS A 49 8.16 18.94 7.05
CA HIS A 49 8.30 19.84 5.89
C HIS A 49 9.05 19.22 4.70
N THR A 50 10.12 18.47 4.95
CA THR A 50 10.99 17.87 3.93
C THR A 50 10.64 16.40 3.77
N ARG A 51 9.52 16.11 3.12
CA ARG A 51 9.08 14.72 2.89
C ARG A 51 10.18 13.90 2.21
N PRO A 52 10.76 12.86 2.86
CA PRO A 52 11.65 11.93 2.18
C PRO A 52 11.01 11.36 0.90
N PRO A 53 11.78 10.91 -0.10
CA PRO A 53 11.25 10.15 -1.24
C PRO A 53 10.48 8.88 -0.83
N HIS A 54 10.67 8.43 0.41
CA HIS A 54 9.97 7.33 1.07
C HIS A 54 8.60 7.73 1.65
N THR A 55 8.28 9.02 1.74
CA THR A 55 7.01 9.56 2.26
C THR A 55 6.10 10.16 1.19
N ARG A 56 6.50 10.12 -0.09
CA ARG A 56 5.59 10.39 -1.20
C ARG A 56 4.89 9.10 -1.60
N ALA A 57 3.58 9.19 -1.81
CA ALA A 57 2.84 8.12 -2.46
C ALA A 57 3.49 7.78 -3.80
N MET A 58 3.58 6.48 -4.10
CA MET A 58 4.03 6.07 -5.41
C MET A 58 2.96 6.44 -6.44
N ALA A 59 3.39 6.63 -7.69
CA ALA A 59 2.43 6.61 -8.78
C ALA A 59 1.68 5.27 -8.72
N PRO A 60 0.33 5.25 -8.77
CA PRO A 60 -0.45 4.04 -8.52
C PRO A 60 -0.01 2.85 -9.41
N ARG A 61 0.35 3.12 -10.68
CA ARG A 61 0.94 2.15 -11.62
C ARG A 61 2.14 1.40 -11.06
N ILE A 62 3.03 2.11 -10.37
CA ILE A 62 4.24 1.54 -9.78
C ILE A 62 3.90 0.78 -8.50
N ALA A 63 2.98 1.30 -7.68
CA ALA A 63 2.54 0.61 -6.46
C ALA A 63 1.89 -0.75 -6.78
N TRP A 64 1.03 -0.81 -7.80
CA TRP A 64 0.48 -2.07 -8.32
C TRP A 64 1.56 -3.01 -8.86
N ALA A 65 2.62 -2.48 -9.49
CA ALA A 65 3.72 -3.31 -9.95
C ALA A 65 4.56 -3.88 -8.81
N VAL A 66 4.71 -3.16 -7.70
CA VAL A 66 5.32 -3.69 -6.47
C VAL A 66 4.50 -4.88 -5.95
N ALA A 67 3.18 -4.71 -5.86
CA ALA A 67 2.28 -5.78 -5.40
C ALA A 67 2.36 -7.02 -6.29
N ALA A 68 2.29 -6.84 -7.61
CA ALA A 68 2.41 -7.93 -8.57
C ALA A 68 3.76 -8.65 -8.47
N LEU A 69 4.89 -7.92 -8.45
CA LEU A 69 6.23 -8.51 -8.37
C LEU A 69 6.42 -9.37 -7.12
N LEU A 70 5.91 -8.92 -5.99
CA LEU A 70 6.10 -9.61 -4.70
C LEU A 70 5.15 -10.79 -4.49
N ASP A 71 4.15 -10.93 -5.35
CA ASP A 71 3.33 -12.13 -5.49
C ASP A 71 3.77 -12.99 -6.69
N GLY A 72 4.96 -12.73 -7.25
CA GLY A 72 5.53 -13.52 -8.34
C GLY A 72 4.91 -13.26 -9.72
N ALA A 73 3.98 -12.30 -9.83
CA ALA A 73 3.39 -11.90 -11.11
C ALA A 73 4.30 -10.91 -11.88
N SER A 74 4.20 -10.95 -13.22
CA SER A 74 4.97 -10.06 -14.10
C SER A 74 4.18 -8.78 -14.42
N PRO A 75 4.67 -7.58 -14.08
CA PRO A 75 3.99 -6.31 -14.40
C PRO A 75 4.24 -5.94 -15.87
N THR A 76 3.45 -6.50 -16.78
CA THR A 76 3.59 -6.30 -18.24
C THR A 76 3.34 -4.86 -18.70
N TRP A 77 2.74 -4.02 -17.86
CA TRP A 77 2.51 -2.60 -18.10
C TRP A 77 3.70 -1.69 -17.76
N LEU A 78 4.80 -2.26 -17.26
CA LEU A 78 6.06 -1.55 -17.05
C LEU A 78 7.06 -1.91 -18.14
N ARG A 79 7.88 -0.93 -18.54
CA ARG A 79 9.04 -1.20 -19.39
C ARG A 79 10.14 -1.93 -18.62
N SER A 80 11.02 -2.64 -19.33
CA SER A 80 12.11 -3.41 -18.70
C SER A 80 13.05 -2.55 -17.85
N ASP A 81 13.32 -1.30 -18.24
CA ASP A 81 14.15 -0.37 -17.47
C ASP A 81 13.44 0.11 -16.19
N GLU A 82 12.13 0.35 -16.27
CA GLU A 82 11.29 0.66 -15.10
C GLU A 82 11.26 -0.51 -14.11
N LEU A 83 11.09 -1.74 -14.62
CA LEU A 83 11.12 -2.96 -13.81
C LEU A 83 12.48 -3.15 -13.13
N SER A 84 13.58 -2.94 -13.86
CA SER A 84 14.94 -3.03 -13.31
C SER A 84 15.15 -2.03 -12.16
N ARG A 85 14.77 -0.76 -12.37
CA ARG A 85 14.83 0.27 -11.32
C ARG A 85 13.94 -0.06 -10.12
N LEU A 86 12.75 -0.61 -10.36
CA LEU A 86 11.83 -0.99 -9.30
C LEU A 86 12.40 -2.11 -8.43
N ARG A 87 12.95 -3.18 -9.05
CA ARG A 87 13.62 -4.27 -8.32
C ARG A 87 14.81 -3.76 -7.50
N SER A 88 15.66 -2.92 -8.09
CA SER A 88 16.79 -2.31 -7.39
C SER A 88 16.36 -1.42 -6.21
N ARG A 89 15.22 -0.73 -6.33
CA ARG A 89 14.63 0.03 -5.22
C ARG A 89 14.10 -0.88 -4.12
N LEU A 90 13.41 -1.97 -4.48
CA LEU A 90 12.84 -2.91 -3.52
C LEU A 90 13.92 -3.63 -2.70
N SER A 91 15.04 -4.04 -3.30
CA SER A 91 16.13 -4.71 -2.57
C SER A 91 16.81 -3.83 -1.51
N ARG A 92 16.61 -2.51 -1.58
CA ARG A 92 17.20 -1.53 -0.64
C ARG A 92 16.19 -0.92 0.31
N THR A 93 14.93 -1.36 0.28
CA THR A 93 13.85 -0.72 1.01
C THR A 93 13.23 -1.68 2.03
N SER A 94 13.02 -1.18 3.25
CA SER A 94 12.17 -1.88 4.23
C SER A 94 10.70 -1.71 3.84
N LEU A 95 10.14 -2.74 3.20
CA LEU A 95 8.78 -2.72 2.65
C LEU A 95 7.71 -2.38 3.71
N PRO A 96 7.69 -2.96 4.92
CA PRO A 96 6.67 -2.65 5.91
C PRO A 96 6.61 -1.17 6.30
N VAL A 97 7.78 -0.50 6.34
CA VAL A 97 7.90 0.91 6.71
C VAL A 97 7.32 1.82 5.63
N VAL A 98 7.58 1.52 4.35
CA VAL A 98 7.23 2.43 3.25
C VAL A 98 5.87 2.13 2.61
N TRP A 99 5.38 0.88 2.71
CA TRP A 99 4.26 0.40 1.91
C TRP A 99 3.00 1.24 2.13
N ARG A 100 2.65 1.54 3.40
CA ARG A 100 1.50 2.39 3.74
C ARG A 100 1.52 3.73 3.01
N THR A 101 2.72 4.31 2.87
CA THR A 101 2.85 5.57 2.16
C THR A 101 2.77 5.37 0.65
N TRP A 102 3.48 4.39 0.11
CA TRP A 102 3.49 4.13 -1.33
C TRP A 102 2.11 3.79 -1.89
N ALA A 103 1.31 3.06 -1.11
CA ALA A 103 0.00 2.53 -1.49
C ALA A 103 -1.18 3.47 -1.22
N ARG A 104 -0.93 4.71 -0.75
CA ARG A 104 -1.98 5.67 -0.37
C ARG A 104 -3.01 5.97 -1.47
N HIS A 105 -2.62 5.82 -2.74
CA HIS A 105 -3.47 6.16 -3.90
C HIS A 105 -3.64 4.97 -4.84
N LEU A 106 -3.71 3.73 -4.33
CA LEU A 106 -3.89 2.55 -5.18
C LEU A 106 -5.16 2.61 -6.05
N ALA A 107 -6.25 3.16 -5.51
CA ALA A 107 -7.50 3.33 -6.21
C ALA A 107 -7.53 4.67 -6.96
N MET A 108 -7.98 4.63 -8.22
CA MET A 108 -8.37 5.82 -8.97
C MET A 108 -9.80 6.24 -8.61
N GLU A 109 -10.68 5.27 -8.39
CA GLU A 109 -12.06 5.48 -7.97
C GLU A 109 -12.43 4.46 -6.89
N GLN A 110 -13.25 4.90 -5.93
CA GLN A 110 -13.80 4.05 -4.90
C GLN A 110 -15.30 4.33 -4.76
N LEU A 111 -16.11 3.28 -4.86
CA LEU A 111 -17.55 3.32 -4.65
C LEU A 111 -17.89 2.76 -3.27
N SER A 112 -18.51 3.57 -2.42
CA SER A 112 -19.13 3.10 -1.17
C SER A 112 -20.63 2.90 -1.39
N LEU A 113 -21.08 1.67 -1.20
CA LEU A 113 -22.38 1.16 -1.62
C LEU A 113 -23.05 0.36 -0.49
N ARG A 114 -24.37 0.33 -0.51
CA ARG A 114 -25.20 -0.47 0.38
C ARG A 114 -25.95 -1.53 -0.41
N GLY A 115 -25.92 -2.76 0.11
CA GLY A 115 -26.70 -3.89 -0.39
C GLY A 115 -27.15 -4.83 0.73
N SER A 116 -28.12 -5.68 0.43
CA SER A 116 -28.54 -6.81 1.27
C SER A 116 -27.44 -7.86 1.39
N ALA A 117 -27.62 -8.84 2.27
CA ALA A 117 -26.69 -9.97 2.40
C ALA A 117 -26.51 -10.72 1.06
N ASP A 118 -27.60 -11.04 0.36
CA ASP A 118 -27.54 -11.71 -0.94
C ASP A 118 -26.79 -10.88 -2.01
N GLN A 119 -26.94 -9.55 -1.99
CA GLN A 119 -26.21 -8.66 -2.88
C GLN A 119 -24.72 -8.61 -2.54
N VAL A 120 -24.36 -8.63 -1.25
CA VAL A 120 -22.96 -8.72 -0.80
C VAL A 120 -22.34 -10.04 -1.27
N GLU A 121 -23.03 -11.16 -1.11
CA GLU A 121 -22.58 -12.47 -1.58
C GLU A 121 -22.42 -12.49 -3.11
N ALA A 122 -23.37 -11.91 -3.85
CA ALA A 122 -23.28 -11.79 -5.30
C ALA A 122 -22.07 -10.96 -5.75
N VAL A 123 -21.74 -9.86 -5.05
CA VAL A 123 -20.52 -9.08 -5.32
C VAL A 123 -19.27 -9.95 -5.11
N LEU A 124 -19.20 -10.73 -4.03
CA LEU A 124 -18.04 -11.57 -3.71
C LEU A 124 -17.87 -12.79 -4.63
N ALA A 125 -18.92 -13.16 -5.35
CA ALA A 125 -18.95 -14.27 -6.30
C ALA A 125 -18.81 -13.82 -7.76
N ASP A 126 -18.92 -12.52 -8.05
CA ASP A 126 -18.85 -12.00 -9.41
C ASP A 126 -17.43 -12.13 -9.99
N ALA A 127 -17.32 -12.74 -11.18
CA ALA A 127 -16.04 -13.03 -11.84
C ALA A 127 -15.26 -11.78 -12.31
N SER A 128 -15.89 -10.61 -12.34
CA SER A 128 -15.22 -9.33 -12.63
C SER A 128 -14.58 -8.70 -11.39
N THR A 129 -14.70 -9.34 -10.23
CA THR A 129 -14.15 -8.86 -8.97
C THR A 129 -13.03 -9.74 -8.45
N VAL A 130 -12.12 -9.14 -7.68
CA VAL A 130 -11.25 -9.87 -6.77
C VAL A 130 -11.45 -9.34 -5.35
N ARG A 131 -11.34 -10.22 -4.37
CA ARG A 131 -11.55 -9.93 -2.95
C ARG A 131 -10.36 -9.21 -2.35
N SER A 132 -10.59 -8.26 -1.46
CA SER A 132 -9.54 -7.55 -0.72
C SER A 132 -9.99 -7.23 0.69
N GLY A 133 -9.13 -6.58 1.48
CA GLY A 133 -9.42 -6.24 2.86
C GLY A 133 -9.90 -7.47 3.64
N ARG A 134 -10.93 -7.26 4.47
CA ARG A 134 -11.63 -8.33 5.20
C ARG A 134 -12.28 -9.41 4.33
N SER A 135 -12.56 -9.13 3.06
CA SER A 135 -13.20 -10.11 2.16
C SER A 135 -12.22 -11.15 1.64
N ALA A 136 -10.91 -10.89 1.71
CA ALA A 136 -9.86 -11.84 1.33
C ALA A 136 -9.53 -12.82 2.48
N THR A 137 -10.55 -13.51 3.00
CA THR A 137 -10.47 -14.30 4.24
C THR A 137 -9.40 -15.40 4.20
N THR A 138 -9.10 -15.96 3.03
CA THR A 138 -8.08 -17.01 2.86
C THR A 138 -6.65 -16.52 3.05
N LEU A 139 -6.43 -15.19 3.04
CA LEU A 139 -5.12 -14.57 3.23
C LEU A 139 -4.90 -14.06 4.66
N VAL A 140 -5.92 -14.17 5.53
CA VAL A 140 -5.88 -13.70 6.91
C VAL A 140 -5.92 -14.89 7.85
N THR A 141 -5.03 -14.91 8.85
CA THR A 141 -4.86 -16.05 9.76
C THR A 141 -5.92 -16.12 10.87
N ASP A 142 -6.56 -15.00 11.21
CA ASP A 142 -7.56 -14.90 12.28
C ASP A 142 -8.93 -14.51 11.69
N PRO A 143 -10.02 -15.26 11.96
CA PRO A 143 -11.34 -14.90 11.47
C PRO A 143 -11.74 -13.48 11.89
N LEU A 144 -11.88 -12.60 10.91
CA LEU A 144 -12.47 -11.28 11.12
C LEU A 144 -13.98 -11.45 11.30
N VAL A 145 -14.50 -11.08 12.47
CA VAL A 145 -15.91 -11.22 12.84
C VAL A 145 -16.60 -9.88 12.69
N GLY A 146 -17.66 -9.80 11.90
CA GLY A 146 -18.40 -8.55 11.70
C GLY A 146 -19.65 -8.73 10.84
N ALA A 147 -20.38 -7.64 10.67
CA ALA A 147 -21.53 -7.62 9.75
C ALA A 147 -21.06 -7.92 8.31
N PRO A 148 -21.86 -8.66 7.52
CA PRO A 148 -21.50 -9.03 6.16
C PRO A 148 -21.27 -7.78 5.32
N GLY A 149 -20.09 -7.75 4.68
CA GLY A 149 -19.68 -6.69 3.78
C GLY A 149 -18.67 -7.19 2.76
N ALA A 150 -18.55 -6.44 1.67
CA ALA A 150 -17.65 -6.75 0.58
C ALA A 150 -16.63 -5.62 0.39
N VAL A 151 -15.36 -5.96 0.32
CA VAL A 151 -14.30 -5.08 -0.18
C VAL A 151 -13.68 -5.78 -1.38
N VAL A 152 -13.89 -5.22 -2.56
CA VAL A 152 -13.46 -5.84 -3.82
C VAL A 152 -12.78 -4.82 -4.74
N TRP A 153 -12.01 -5.34 -5.70
CA TRP A 153 -11.47 -4.58 -6.82
C TRP A 153 -12.06 -5.07 -8.14
N THR A 154 -12.31 -4.15 -9.07
CA THR A 154 -12.69 -4.43 -10.46
C THR A 154 -11.65 -3.86 -11.41
N ARG A 155 -11.64 -4.24 -12.70
CA ARG A 155 -10.57 -3.79 -13.61
C ARG A 155 -10.78 -2.38 -14.16
N SER A 156 -12.01 -1.88 -14.12
CA SER A 156 -12.36 -0.56 -14.66
C SER A 156 -13.62 0.01 -14.02
N ALA A 157 -13.82 1.31 -14.19
CA ALA A 157 -15.00 2.02 -13.68
C ALA A 157 -16.30 1.51 -14.35
N GLU A 158 -16.22 1.11 -15.62
CA GLU A 158 -17.34 0.52 -16.35
C GLU A 158 -17.80 -0.81 -15.75
N GLU A 159 -16.86 -1.64 -15.28
CA GLU A 159 -17.20 -2.89 -14.59
C GLU A 159 -17.83 -2.63 -13.22
N ALA A 160 -17.24 -1.72 -12.44
CA ALA A 160 -17.77 -1.32 -11.15
C ALA A 160 -19.21 -0.79 -11.26
N GLU A 161 -19.46 0.08 -12.25
CA GLU A 161 -20.76 0.68 -12.47
C GLU A 161 -21.77 -0.33 -13.05
N ARG A 162 -21.34 -1.25 -13.92
CA ARG A 162 -22.17 -2.36 -14.39
C ARG A 162 -22.60 -3.25 -13.23
N LEU A 163 -21.66 -3.64 -12.35
CA LEU A 163 -21.94 -4.46 -11.18
C LEU A 163 -22.93 -3.75 -10.24
N ARG A 164 -22.69 -2.48 -9.95
CA ARG A 164 -23.58 -1.63 -9.15
C ARG A 164 -25.01 -1.62 -9.69
N ARG A 165 -25.18 -1.41 -11.00
CA ARG A 165 -26.51 -1.36 -11.64
C ARG A 165 -27.19 -2.73 -11.66
N THR A 166 -26.45 -3.76 -12.04
CA THR A 166 -26.99 -5.13 -12.20
C THR A 166 -27.50 -5.67 -10.88
N LEU A 167 -26.75 -5.44 -9.80
CA LEU A 167 -27.14 -5.88 -8.46
C LEU A 167 -28.04 -4.89 -7.73
N GLY A 168 -28.35 -3.71 -8.30
CA GLY A 168 -29.19 -2.70 -7.64
C GLY A 168 -28.57 -2.09 -6.37
N LEU A 169 -27.24 -1.96 -6.33
CA LEU A 169 -26.52 -1.40 -5.19
C LEU A 169 -26.71 0.12 -5.10
N LEU A 170 -26.96 0.61 -3.88
CA LEU A 170 -27.25 2.02 -3.61
C LEU A 170 -26.00 2.73 -3.10
N ARG A 171 -25.70 3.94 -3.59
CA ARG A 171 -24.58 4.74 -3.05
C ARG A 171 -24.84 5.10 -1.59
N SER A 172 -23.84 4.89 -0.73
CA SER A 172 -23.96 5.16 0.70
C SER A 172 -22.57 5.39 1.27
N ALA A 173 -22.32 6.53 1.93
CA ALA A 173 -21.02 6.80 2.56
C ALA A 173 -20.67 5.77 3.65
N ALA A 174 -21.69 5.29 4.38
CA ALA A 174 -21.60 4.21 5.37
C ALA A 174 -22.13 2.88 4.79
N GLY A 175 -21.73 2.57 3.55
CA GLY A 175 -22.07 1.35 2.85
C GLY A 175 -21.36 0.12 3.42
N ASN A 176 -21.93 -1.07 3.17
CA ASN A 176 -21.30 -2.37 3.48
C ASN A 176 -20.59 -3.00 2.27
N VAL A 177 -20.60 -2.32 1.12
CA VAL A 177 -19.91 -2.76 -0.10
C VAL A 177 -18.98 -1.66 -0.58
N THR A 178 -17.69 -1.96 -0.66
CA THR A 178 -16.67 -1.10 -1.25
C THR A 178 -16.16 -1.73 -2.53
N ILE A 179 -16.34 -1.03 -3.65
CA ILE A 179 -15.76 -1.42 -4.95
C ILE A 179 -14.66 -0.42 -5.29
N ASN A 180 -13.43 -0.91 -5.35
CA ASN A 180 -12.26 -0.15 -5.75
C ASN A 180 -11.96 -0.36 -7.24
N VAL A 181 -11.46 0.68 -7.88
CA VAL A 181 -11.05 0.68 -9.29
C VAL A 181 -9.59 1.11 -9.36
N PRO A 182 -8.69 0.32 -9.94
CA PRO A 182 -7.30 0.69 -10.16
C PRO A 182 -7.22 1.79 -11.23
N PRO A 183 -6.05 2.40 -11.45
CA PRO A 183 -5.86 3.27 -12.60
C PRO A 183 -6.06 2.47 -13.91
N PRO A 184 -6.26 3.14 -15.06
CA PRO A 184 -6.29 2.52 -16.38
C PRO A 184 -4.86 2.13 -16.80
N ILE A 185 -4.29 1.24 -16.02
CA ILE A 185 -3.03 0.57 -16.26
C ILE A 185 -3.41 -0.80 -16.80
N GLY A 186 -2.75 -1.27 -17.86
CA GLY A 186 -3.04 -2.55 -18.53
C GLY A 186 -2.73 -3.75 -17.65
N LEU A 187 -3.34 -3.80 -16.46
CA LEU A 187 -3.31 -4.89 -15.50
C LEU A 187 -3.92 -6.09 -16.19
N THR A 188 -3.09 -7.11 -16.37
CA THR A 188 -3.55 -8.40 -16.85
C THR A 188 -4.31 -9.17 -15.78
N GLY A 189 -4.17 -8.78 -14.51
CA GLY A 189 -4.89 -9.32 -13.36
C GLY A 189 -4.75 -8.41 -12.14
N LEU A 190 -5.68 -8.54 -11.20
CA LEU A 190 -5.71 -7.79 -9.93
C LEU A 190 -5.11 -8.59 -8.76
N GLY A 191 -4.74 -9.84 -9.02
CA GLY A 191 -4.08 -10.77 -8.11
C GLY A 191 -3.52 -11.97 -8.87
N ALA A 192 -2.78 -12.82 -8.16
CA ALA A 192 -2.12 -13.99 -8.74
C ALA A 192 -3.06 -15.20 -8.93
N ASP A 193 -4.08 -15.34 -8.09
CA ASP A 193 -5.02 -16.47 -8.07
C ASP A 193 -6.35 -16.17 -8.78
N GLY A 194 -6.59 -14.91 -9.17
CA GLY A 194 -7.86 -14.46 -9.75
C GLY A 194 -9.03 -14.41 -8.75
N VAL A 195 -8.80 -14.70 -7.47
CA VAL A 195 -9.81 -14.71 -6.41
C VAL A 195 -9.59 -13.54 -5.46
N ASN A 196 -8.35 -13.32 -5.04
CA ASN A 196 -7.95 -12.24 -4.16
C ASN A 196 -7.14 -11.20 -4.93
N ALA A 197 -7.15 -9.96 -4.46
CA ALA A 197 -6.19 -8.98 -4.90
C ALA A 197 -4.77 -9.40 -4.48
N PHE A 198 -3.74 -8.80 -5.07
CA PHE A 198 -2.36 -9.02 -4.62
C PHE A 198 -2.23 -8.80 -3.09
N ARG A 199 -1.43 -9.62 -2.41
CA ARG A 199 -1.34 -9.65 -0.94
C ARG A 199 -1.01 -8.30 -0.33
N LEU A 200 -0.20 -7.47 -1.00
CA LEU A 200 0.09 -6.11 -0.54
C LEU A 200 -1.09 -5.14 -0.69
N VAL A 201 -1.95 -5.33 -1.70
CA VAL A 201 -3.20 -4.57 -1.85
C VAL A 201 -4.16 -4.97 -0.74
N VAL A 202 -4.30 -6.28 -0.48
CA VAL A 202 -5.10 -6.79 0.64
C VAL A 202 -4.61 -6.24 1.97
N ALA A 203 -3.29 -6.29 2.22
CA ALA A 203 -2.69 -5.74 3.43
C ALA A 203 -2.97 -4.24 3.55
N ARG A 204 -2.88 -3.46 2.46
CA ARG A 204 -3.21 -2.03 2.49
C ARG A 204 -4.68 -1.81 2.86
N ASP A 205 -5.59 -2.55 2.24
CA ASP A 205 -7.02 -2.33 2.46
C ASP A 205 -7.40 -2.69 3.91
N LEU A 206 -6.84 -3.79 4.45
CA LEU A 206 -6.96 -4.14 5.87
C LEU A 206 -6.43 -3.06 6.82
N LEU A 207 -5.33 -2.39 6.45
CA LEU A 207 -4.72 -1.33 7.26
C LEU A 207 -5.55 -0.03 7.28
N ASP A 208 -6.37 0.20 6.26
CA ASP A 208 -7.25 1.36 6.14
C ASP A 208 -8.63 1.12 6.77
N GLU A 209 -8.93 -0.10 7.23
CA GLU A 209 -10.15 -0.40 7.98
C GLU A 209 -10.08 0.13 9.43
N ASP A 210 -11.21 0.62 9.95
CA ASP A 210 -11.29 1.16 11.31
C ASP A 210 -11.12 0.07 12.40
N GLU A 211 -11.37 -1.19 12.05
CA GLU A 211 -11.37 -2.32 12.98
C GLU A 211 -9.95 -2.73 13.40
N PRO A 212 -9.62 -2.77 14.70
CA PRO A 212 -8.27 -3.10 15.18
C PRO A 212 -7.77 -4.48 14.73
N ARG A 213 -8.66 -5.48 14.63
CA ARG A 213 -8.29 -6.83 14.19
C ARG A 213 -7.93 -6.86 12.71
N ALA A 214 -8.68 -6.14 11.88
CA ALA A 214 -8.35 -5.98 10.46
C ALA A 214 -6.98 -5.32 10.30
N ARG A 215 -6.70 -4.26 11.05
CA ARG A 215 -5.37 -3.60 11.02
C ARG A 215 -4.24 -4.53 11.45
N SER A 216 -4.43 -5.29 12.53
CA SER A 216 -3.45 -6.30 12.99
C SER A 216 -3.19 -7.37 11.92
N ALA A 217 -4.26 -7.88 11.28
CA ALA A 217 -4.16 -8.81 10.16
C ALA A 217 -3.39 -8.20 8.96
N GLY A 218 -3.67 -6.94 8.63
CA GLY A 218 -2.96 -6.21 7.58
C GLY A 218 -1.47 -6.04 7.88
N GLU A 219 -1.11 -5.78 9.14
CA GLU A 219 0.28 -5.75 9.59
C GLU A 219 0.95 -7.11 9.46
N ALA A 220 0.30 -8.18 9.94
CA ALA A 220 0.83 -9.54 9.84
C ALA A 220 1.06 -9.96 8.37
N LEU A 221 0.09 -9.69 7.49
CA LEU A 221 0.20 -10.00 6.06
C LEU A 221 1.33 -9.20 5.39
N LEU A 222 1.47 -7.91 5.71
CA LEU A 222 2.56 -7.07 5.20
C LEU A 222 3.94 -7.60 5.61
N HIS A 223 4.11 -8.03 6.86
CA HIS A 223 5.36 -8.61 7.34
C HIS A 223 5.64 -9.98 6.69
N SER A 224 4.62 -10.80 6.48
CA SER A 224 4.74 -12.07 5.75
C SER A 224 5.25 -11.85 4.32
N VAL A 225 4.63 -10.93 3.57
CA VAL A 225 5.06 -10.60 2.21
C VAL A 225 6.50 -10.09 2.17
N ALA A 226 6.88 -9.21 3.11
CA ALA A 226 8.24 -8.69 3.19
C ALA A 226 9.28 -9.80 3.48
N GLY A 227 8.92 -10.78 4.31
CA GLY A 227 9.75 -11.95 4.59
C GLY A 227 9.97 -12.84 3.37
N ASP A 228 8.93 -13.04 2.55
CA ASP A 228 9.05 -13.79 1.29
C ASP A 228 9.86 -13.02 0.24
N ALA A 229 9.65 -11.71 0.14
CA ALA A 229 10.35 -10.83 -0.79
C ALA A 229 11.87 -10.86 -0.61
N ALA A 230 12.33 -10.91 0.64
CA ALA A 230 13.76 -11.00 0.96
C ALA A 230 14.42 -12.26 0.36
N ARG A 231 13.66 -13.34 0.15
CA ARG A 231 14.15 -14.58 -0.48
C ARG A 231 14.12 -14.54 -2.01
N LEU A 232 13.24 -13.73 -2.59
CA LEU A 232 13.09 -13.58 -4.05
C LEU A 232 14.07 -12.58 -4.66
N LEU A 233 14.56 -11.63 -3.86
CA LEU A 233 15.42 -10.52 -4.29
C LEU A 233 16.89 -10.66 -3.85
N SER A 234 17.23 -11.70 -3.09
CA SER A 234 18.60 -12.11 -2.74
C SER A 234 19.23 -12.96 -3.84
#